data_AF-A0A7J8VJ45-F1
#
_entry.id   AF-A0A7J8VJ45-F1
#
_cell.length_a   1.000
_cell.length_b   1.000
_cell.length_c   1.000
_cell.angle_alpha   90.00
_cell.angle_beta   90.00
_cell.angle_gamma   90.00
#
_symmetry.space_group_name_H-M   'P 1'
#
loop_
_entity.id
_entity.type
_entity.pdbx_description
1 polymer ?
#
loop_
_entity_poly.entity_id
_entity_poly.type
_entity_poly.pdbx_seq_one_letter_code
_entity_poly.pdbx_strand_id
1 'polypeptide(L)'
;MASQQERDELDRRARQGETVVPGGTGGKSVEAQENLAGGRSRGGQARRDQIGREGYQEMGRKGGLSTVEKSGGERAAEEGIPINEDKFATKQRG
;
A
#
# COMPACT_ATOMS: atom_id res chain seq x y z
N MET A 1 11.18 -12.62 22.02
CA MET A 1 11.98 -11.62 21.29
C MET A 1 12.96 -12.39 20.43
N ALA A 2 13.11 -12.04 19.15
CA ALA A 2 14.14 -12.64 18.31
C ALA A 2 15.51 -12.41 18.97
N SER A 3 16.34 -13.43 18.98
CA SER A 3 17.74 -13.33 19.38
C SER A 3 18.47 -12.34 18.46
N GLN A 4 19.57 -11.77 18.96
CA GLN A 4 20.39 -10.86 18.16
C GLN A 4 20.87 -11.52 16.85
N GLN A 5 21.17 -12.82 16.90
CA GLN A 5 21.57 -13.61 15.73
C GLN A 5 20.46 -13.70 14.67
N GLU A 6 19.22 -13.95 15.09
CA GLU A 6 18.07 -13.96 14.18
C GLU A 6 17.85 -12.58 13.55
N ARG A 7 18.02 -11.50 14.32
CA ARG A 7 17.87 -10.13 13.78
C ARG A 7 18.96 -9.79 12.77
N ASP A 8 20.20 -10.21 13.01
CA ASP A 8 21.31 -10.00 12.09
C ASP A 8 21.13 -10.79 10.78
N GLU A 9 20.56 -12.00 10.85
CA GLU A 9 20.21 -12.78 9.66
C GLU A 9 19.09 -12.12 8.85
N LEU A 10 18.04 -11.64 9.51
CA LEU A 10 16.96 -10.90 8.85
C LEU A 10 17.47 -9.61 8.20
N ASP A 11 18.39 -8.89 8.86
CA ASP A 11 19.03 -7.71 8.28
C ASP A 11 19.88 -8.06 7.05
N ARG A 12 20.60 -9.18 7.06
CA ARG A 12 21.34 -9.65 5.88
C ARG A 12 20.42 -9.91 4.69
N ARG A 13 19.29 -10.58 4.94
CA ARG A 13 18.25 -10.86 3.93
C ARG A 13 17.62 -9.57 3.40
N ALA A 14 17.27 -8.63 4.29
CA ALA A 14 16.74 -7.32 3.91
C ALA A 14 17.72 -6.53 3.03
N ARG A 15 19.03 -6.59 3.31
CA ARG A 15 20.07 -5.96 2.48
C ARG A 15 20.17 -6.57 1.07
N GLN A 16 19.86 -7.85 0.92
CA GLN A 16 19.79 -8.54 -0.37
C GLN A 16 18.50 -8.23 -1.15
N GLY A 17 17.61 -7.39 -0.59
CA GLY A 17 16.37 -6.96 -1.22
C GLY A 17 15.14 -7.78 -0.81
N GLU A 18 15.32 -8.77 0.09
CA GLU A 18 14.21 -9.58 0.56
C GLU A 18 13.29 -8.79 1.51
N THR A 19 11.97 -8.97 1.40
CA THR A 19 11.03 -8.43 2.37
C THR A 19 10.87 -9.41 3.54
N VAL A 20 11.42 -9.05 4.70
CA VAL A 20 11.35 -9.83 5.96
C VAL A 20 10.29 -9.29 6.93
N VAL A 21 9.78 -8.08 6.71
CA VAL A 21 8.63 -7.50 7.42
C VAL A 21 7.50 -7.23 6.41
N PRO A 22 6.31 -7.84 6.58
CA PRO A 22 5.17 -7.61 5.70
C PRO A 22 4.81 -6.13 5.57
N GLY A 23 4.59 -5.68 4.33
CA GLY A 23 4.31 -4.27 4.03
C GLY A 23 5.54 -3.35 4.06
N GLY A 24 6.72 -3.86 4.39
CA GLY A 24 7.97 -3.11 4.45
C GLY A 24 8.86 -3.17 3.20
N THR A 25 8.34 -3.70 2.08
CA THR A 25 9.11 -3.89 0.82
C THR A 25 9.91 -2.64 0.42
N GLY A 26 11.21 -2.84 0.16
CA GLY A 26 12.16 -1.79 -0.22
C GLY A 26 13.11 -1.34 0.90
N GLY A 27 12.85 -1.69 2.16
CA GLY A 27 13.76 -1.41 3.28
C GLY A 27 14.97 -2.35 3.32
N LYS A 28 16.15 -1.81 3.61
CA LYS A 28 17.44 -2.55 3.64
C LYS A 28 17.85 -3.07 5.03
N SER A 29 16.93 -3.03 5.99
CA SER A 29 17.07 -3.60 7.34
C SER A 29 15.67 -3.90 7.88
N VAL A 30 15.56 -4.75 8.90
CA VAL A 30 14.30 -5.03 9.61
C VAL A 30 13.66 -3.72 10.05
N GLU A 31 14.42 -2.84 10.70
CA GLU A 31 13.93 -1.54 11.17
C GLU A 31 13.43 -0.64 10.02
N ALA A 32 14.15 -0.60 8.89
CA ALA A 32 13.70 0.16 7.74
C ALA A 32 12.38 -0.39 7.19
N GLN A 33 12.23 -1.71 7.15
CA GLN A 33 11.00 -2.36 6.70
C GLN A 33 9.84 -2.14 7.69
N GLU A 34 10.08 -2.16 9.01
CA GLU A 34 9.09 -1.81 10.05
C GLU A 34 8.62 -0.37 9.88
N ASN A 35 9.55 0.58 9.71
CA ASN A 35 9.23 1.99 9.51
C ASN A 35 8.42 2.22 8.22
N LEU A 36 8.76 1.52 7.12
CA LEU A 36 7.99 1.57 5.88
C LEU A 36 6.60 0.97 6.04
N ALA A 37 6.48 -0.20 6.68
CA ALA A 37 5.20 -0.85 6.94
C ALA A 37 4.28 0.06 7.80
N GLY A 38 4.82 0.61 8.89
CA GLY A 38 4.10 1.55 9.75
C GLY A 38 3.73 2.86 9.04
N GLY A 39 4.63 3.40 8.20
CA GLY A 39 4.36 4.57 7.36
C GLY A 39 3.23 4.34 6.36
N ARG A 40 3.25 3.22 5.64
CA ARG A 40 2.21 2.84 4.67
C ARG A 40 0.85 2.62 5.32
N SER A 41 0.83 1.93 6.47
CA SER A 41 -0.40 1.70 7.24
C SER A 41 -1.03 3.03 7.67
N ARG A 42 -0.24 3.91 8.31
CA ARG A 42 -0.71 5.24 8.74
C ARG A 42 -1.16 6.10 7.57
N GLY A 43 -0.43 6.09 6.46
CA GLY A 43 -0.81 6.81 5.24
C GLY A 43 -2.13 6.31 4.66
N GLY A 44 -2.34 5.00 4.60
CA GLY A 44 -3.60 4.39 4.16
C GLY A 44 -4.78 4.74 5.06
N GLN A 45 -4.58 4.69 6.38
CA GLN A 45 -5.59 5.12 7.37
C GLN A 45 -5.95 6.60 7.20
N ALA A 46 -4.94 7.49 7.12
CA ALA A 46 -5.16 8.91 6.90
C ALA A 46 -5.92 9.17 5.59
N ARG A 47 -5.59 8.45 4.51
CA ARG A 47 -6.31 8.55 3.24
C ARG A 47 -7.76 8.09 3.37
N ARG A 48 -8.01 6.96 4.06
CA ARG A 48 -9.35 6.46 4.35
C ARG A 48 -10.18 7.47 5.14
N ASP A 49 -9.59 8.16 6.12
CA ASP A 49 -10.29 9.15 6.93
C ASP A 49 -10.66 10.40 6.11
N GLN A 50 -9.79 10.82 5.18
CA GLN A 50 -10.00 11.95 4.29
C GLN A 50 -11.15 11.78 3.27
N ILE A 51 -11.27 10.59 2.69
CA ILE A 51 -12.23 10.31 1.60
C ILE A 51 -13.40 9.41 2.05
N GLY A 52 -13.31 8.85 3.25
CA GLY A 52 -14.25 7.88 3.78
C GLY A 52 -14.01 6.45 3.28
N ARG A 53 -14.73 5.50 3.89
CA ARG A 53 -14.62 4.07 3.58
C ARG A 53 -14.94 3.75 2.11
N GLU A 54 -15.99 4.36 1.56
CA GLU A 54 -16.42 4.09 0.19
C GLU A 54 -15.40 4.58 -0.84
N GLY A 55 -14.88 5.81 -0.68
CA GLY A 55 -13.82 6.33 -1.56
C GLY A 55 -12.55 5.48 -1.51
N TYR A 56 -12.18 5.00 -0.31
CA TYR A 56 -11.04 4.10 -0.16
C TYR A 56 -11.28 2.74 -0.82
N GLN A 57 -12.50 2.19 -0.73
CA GLN A 57 -12.86 0.93 -1.37
C GLN A 57 -12.87 1.04 -2.90
N GLU A 58 -13.44 2.11 -3.46
CA GLU A 58 -13.41 2.35 -4.92
C GLU A 58 -11.99 2.53 -5.43
N MET A 59 -11.13 3.21 -4.67
CA MET A 59 -9.71 3.36 -5.02
C MET A 59 -8.98 2.03 -5.00
N GLY A 60 -9.25 1.18 -4.00
CA GLY A 60 -8.73 -0.19 -3.94
C GLY A 60 -9.21 -1.06 -5.09
N ARG A 61 -10.49 -0.94 -5.48
CA ARG A 61 -11.08 -1.64 -6.62
C ARG A 61 -10.42 -1.22 -7.94
N LYS A 62 -10.25 0.08 -8.18
CA LYS A 62 -9.50 0.61 -9.33
C LYS A 62 -8.07 0.07 -9.33
N GLY A 63 -7.38 0.13 -8.18
CA GLY A 63 -6.03 -0.40 -8.04
C GLY A 63 -5.92 -1.89 -8.41
N GLY A 64 -6.83 -2.73 -7.91
CA GLY A 64 -6.84 -4.18 -8.16
C GLY A 64 -7.11 -4.61 -9.60
N LEU A 65 -7.62 -3.71 -10.45
CA LEU A 65 -7.79 -3.96 -11.89
C LEU A 65 -6.52 -3.68 -12.70
N SER A 66 -5.52 -3.04 -12.09
CA SER A 66 -4.29 -2.68 -12.79
C SER A 66 -3.52 -3.92 -13.21
N THR A 67 -2.94 -3.87 -14.41
CA THR A 67 -2.12 -4.93 -14.99
C THR A 67 -0.75 -4.37 -15.33
N VAL A 68 0.15 -5.21 -15.88
CA VAL A 68 1.46 -4.75 -16.36
C VAL A 68 1.31 -3.78 -17.54
N GLU A 69 0.30 -3.96 -18.38
CA GLU A 69 0.13 -3.22 -19.63
C GLU A 69 -0.82 -2.03 -19.51
N LYS A 70 -1.84 -2.14 -18.66
CA LYS A 70 -2.94 -1.17 -18.54
C LYS A 70 -3.16 -0.78 -17.09
N SER A 71 -3.43 0.50 -16.88
CA SER A 71 -3.89 1.04 -15.60
C SER A 71 -5.26 0.47 -15.24
N GLY A 72 -5.58 0.48 -13.94
CA GLY A 72 -6.89 0.03 -13.48
C GLY A 72 -8.07 0.85 -14.01
N GLY A 73 -7.85 2.13 -14.36
CA GLY A 73 -8.89 2.97 -14.99
C GLY A 73 -9.17 2.54 -16.43
N GLU A 74 -8.12 2.26 -17.20
CA GLU A 74 -8.26 1.77 -18.58
C GLU A 74 -8.95 0.41 -18.63
N ARG A 75 -8.54 -0.53 -17.75
CA ARG A 75 -9.18 -1.84 -17.64
C ARG A 75 -10.63 -1.75 -17.19
N ALA A 76 -10.93 -0.87 -16.24
CA ALA A 76 -12.31 -0.66 -15.81
C ALA A 76 -13.20 -0.15 -16.96
N ALA A 77 -12.70 0.80 -17.77
CA ALA A 77 -13.43 1.32 -18.92
C ALA A 77 -13.66 0.24 -20.01
N GLU A 78 -12.65 -0.57 -20.30
CA GLU A 78 -12.74 -1.67 -21.28
C GLU A 78 -13.74 -2.75 -20.87
N GLU A 79 -13.76 -3.11 -19.58
CA GLU A 79 -14.67 -4.13 -19.05
C GLU A 79 -16.06 -3.59 -18.68
N GLY A 80 -16.31 -2.29 -18.90
CA GLY A 80 -17.58 -1.65 -18.51
C GLY A 80 -17.83 -1.64 -17.00
N ILE A 81 -16.76 -1.74 -16.20
CA ILE A 81 -16.79 -1.71 -14.74
C ILE A 81 -16.92 -0.25 -14.31
N PRO A 82 -18.05 0.16 -13.69
CA PRO A 82 -18.22 1.54 -13.26
C PRO A 82 -17.31 1.81 -12.06
N ILE A 83 -16.43 2.80 -12.15
CA ILE A 83 -15.61 3.30 -11.03
C ILE A 83 -16.02 4.75 -10.74
N ASN A 84 -16.39 5.04 -9.50
CA ASN A 84 -16.75 6.39 -9.09
C ASN A 84 -15.51 7.14 -8.57
N GLU A 85 -14.84 7.87 -9.47
CA GLU A 85 -13.64 8.64 -9.12
C GLU A 85 -13.94 9.91 -8.32
N ASP A 86 -15.18 10.42 -8.34
CA ASP A 86 -15.57 11.58 -7.52
C ASP A 86 -15.42 11.29 -6.02
N LYS A 87 -15.56 10.00 -5.63
CA LYS A 87 -15.32 9.54 -4.27
C LYS A 87 -13.85 9.61 -3.83
N PHE A 88 -12.91 9.90 -4.74
CA PHE A 88 -11.49 10.06 -4.40
C PHE A 88 -11.16 11.46 -3.89
N ALA A 89 -12.09 12.41 -4.00
CA ALA A 89 -11.89 13.76 -3.50
C ALA A 89 -11.85 13.77 -1.96
N THR A 90 -10.90 14.52 -1.40
CA THR A 90 -10.87 14.85 0.03
C THR A 90 -12.12 15.62 0.39
N LYS A 91 -12.82 15.19 1.44
CA LYS A 91 -13.91 15.98 2.01
C LYS A 91 -13.31 17.27 2.56
N GLN A 92 -13.67 18.41 1.96
CA GLN A 92 -13.33 19.73 2.50
C GLN A 92 -13.80 19.77 3.95
N ARG A 93 -12.91 20.13 4.89
CA ARG A 93 -13.33 20.44 6.25
C ARG A 93 -14.12 21.74 6.18
N GLY A 94 -15.44 21.65 6.38
CA GLY A 94 -16.27 22.81 6.68
C GLY A 94 -15.93 23.37 8.05
#